data_AF-A0A699PVM1-F1
#
_entry.id   AF-A0A699PVM1-F1
#
_cell.length_a   1.000
_cell.length_b   1.000
_cell.length_c   1.000
_cell.angle_alpha   90.00
_cell.angle_beta   90.00
_cell.angle_gamma   90.00
#
_symmetry.space_group_name_H-M   'P 1'
#
loop_
_entity.id
_entity.type
_entity.pdbx_description
1 polymer ?
#
loop_
_entity_poly.entity_id
_entity_poly.type
_entity_poly.pdbx_seq_one_letter_code
_entity_poly.pdbx_strand_id
1 'polypeptide(L)'
;EIVELLSTSKEVISHQPSSFTSLKSFKIYPLQGLKAWKSQYCIERYPLKSILDMFQTQPDQEQEAMTIKLYAEVTNYFLGSSSNATFRMVSHEEARAIKITTVAYRTMTVLWEILGNIEAYTDTKRANVEWKKTLADSFDEDFNMKIRPSGDTKVIFCILQNIRLLLTKVLASKRVEIQARFSRLCAKTKSVVNKMAVDMKNQCDMKQHIFSGYVD
;
A
#
# COMPACT_ATOMS: atom_id res chain seq x y z
N GLU A 1 -19.21 11.56 7.09
CA GLU A 1 -20.49 10.99 6.60
C GLU A 1 -21.24 10.14 7.62
N ILE A 2 -21.13 8.81 7.77
CA ILE A 2 -22.07 8.06 8.66
C ILE A 2 -21.96 8.44 10.14
N VAL A 3 -20.76 8.60 10.70
CA VAL A 3 -20.56 8.99 12.12
C VAL A 3 -21.01 10.44 12.36
N GLU A 4 -20.89 11.28 11.35
CA GLU A 4 -21.28 12.69 11.37
C GLU A 4 -22.81 12.80 11.33
N LEU A 5 -23.46 12.04 10.44
CA LEU A 5 -24.91 11.85 10.40
C LEU A 5 -25.49 11.35 11.72
N LEU A 6 -24.84 10.38 12.38
CA LEU A 6 -25.28 9.85 13.67
C LEU A 6 -25.07 10.82 14.84
N SER A 7 -24.12 11.75 14.72
CA SER A 7 -23.83 12.75 15.76
C SER A 7 -24.77 13.96 15.67
N THR A 8 -25.18 14.36 14.46
CA THR A 8 -26.23 15.38 14.24
C THR A 8 -27.65 14.82 14.42
N SER A 9 -27.86 13.51 14.31
CA SER A 9 -29.19 12.90 14.46
C SER A 9 -29.56 12.55 15.91
N LYS A 10 -28.89 13.11 16.92
CA LYS A 10 -29.16 12.80 18.34
C LYS A 10 -30.62 13.06 18.74
N GLU A 11 -31.28 14.02 18.11
CA GLU A 11 -32.73 14.28 18.28
C GLU A 11 -33.63 13.32 17.51
N VAL A 12 -33.18 12.72 16.40
CA VAL A 12 -34.03 11.93 15.49
C VAL A 12 -34.18 10.47 15.96
N ILE A 13 -33.18 9.92 16.66
CA ILE A 13 -33.13 8.50 17.03
C ILE A 13 -33.91 8.19 18.31
N SER A 14 -34.16 9.21 19.15
CA SER A 14 -34.79 9.07 20.48
C SER A 14 -36.25 8.60 20.47
N HIS A 15 -37.01 8.88 19.40
CA HIS A 15 -38.48 8.79 19.43
C HIS A 15 -39.12 7.83 18.41
N GLN A 16 -38.35 7.16 17.55
CA GLN A 16 -38.89 6.16 16.63
C GLN A 16 -38.49 4.74 17.03
N PRO A 17 -39.40 3.76 16.94
CA PRO A 17 -39.02 2.35 17.08
C PRO A 17 -38.08 1.95 15.93
N SER A 18 -37.01 1.24 16.26
CA SER A 18 -36.02 0.81 15.27
C SER A 18 -36.66 -0.10 14.21
N SER A 19 -36.39 0.21 12.94
CA SER A 19 -36.87 -0.51 11.76
C SER A 19 -36.06 -1.77 11.42
N PHE A 20 -35.09 -2.14 12.27
CA PHE A 20 -34.08 -3.17 11.99
C PHE A 20 -34.43 -4.55 12.59
N THR A 21 -35.68 -5.00 12.44
CA THR A 21 -36.18 -6.26 13.04
C THR A 21 -35.47 -7.53 12.54
N SER A 22 -34.79 -7.48 11.39
CA SER A 22 -34.06 -8.60 10.78
C SER A 22 -32.53 -8.51 10.91
N LEU A 23 -32.03 -7.51 11.65
CA LEU A 23 -30.59 -7.25 11.78
C LEU A 23 -29.91 -8.38 12.55
N LYS A 24 -28.89 -9.00 11.94
CA LYS A 24 -28.10 -10.07 12.57
C LYS A 24 -26.83 -9.55 13.24
N SER A 25 -26.18 -8.56 12.64
CA SER A 25 -24.96 -7.96 13.20
C SER A 25 -24.73 -6.53 12.74
N PHE A 26 -24.18 -5.68 13.60
CA PHE A 26 -23.78 -4.32 13.27
C PHE A 26 -22.42 -3.97 13.87
N LYS A 27 -21.58 -3.26 13.10
CA LYS A 27 -20.23 -2.85 13.50
C LYS A 27 -20.02 -1.36 13.27
N ILE A 28 -19.55 -0.67 14.31
CA ILE A 28 -19.14 0.74 14.23
C ILE A 28 -17.62 0.81 14.29
N TYR A 29 -17.04 1.58 13.36
CA TYR A 29 -15.60 1.86 13.32
C TYR A 29 -15.38 3.33 13.69
N PRO A 30 -14.83 3.63 14.88
CA PRO A 30 -14.46 5.00 15.22
C PRO A 30 -13.27 5.42 14.35
N LEU A 31 -13.52 6.28 13.35
CA LEU A 31 -12.51 6.71 12.38
C LEU A 31 -11.86 8.07 12.70
N GLN A 32 -12.24 8.71 13.80
CA GLN A 32 -11.83 10.08 14.10
C GLN A 32 -10.31 10.18 14.37
N GLY A 33 -9.67 11.19 13.77
CA GLY A 33 -8.24 11.51 13.89
C GLY A 33 -7.34 10.97 12.76
N LEU A 34 -7.85 10.11 11.88
CA LEU A 34 -7.09 9.57 10.77
C LEU A 34 -7.30 10.39 9.49
N LYS A 35 -6.46 11.42 9.26
CA LYS A 35 -6.50 12.27 8.04
C LYS A 35 -6.70 11.42 6.78
N ALA A 36 -7.62 11.85 5.92
CA ALA A 36 -7.91 11.18 4.66
C ALA A 36 -6.61 11.10 3.84
N TRP A 37 -6.21 9.88 3.47
CA TRP A 37 -5.04 9.64 2.62
C TRP A 37 -5.34 10.19 1.23
N LYS A 38 -5.03 11.47 1.02
CA LYS A 38 -4.95 12.04 -0.33
C LYS A 38 -3.54 11.83 -0.84
N SER A 39 -3.45 11.08 -1.94
CA SER A 39 -2.32 11.03 -2.88
C SER A 39 -1.48 9.75 -2.90
N GLN A 40 -1.50 9.15 -4.09
CA GLN A 40 -0.61 8.12 -4.62
C GLN A 40 0.87 8.56 -4.62
N TYR A 41 1.13 9.87 -4.50
CA TYR A 41 2.49 10.46 -4.50
C TYR A 41 3.26 10.34 -3.18
N CYS A 42 2.60 10.02 -2.06
CA CYS A 42 3.30 9.99 -0.76
C CYS A 42 4.10 8.70 -0.51
N ILE A 43 3.83 7.63 -1.24
CA ILE A 43 4.46 6.33 -1.00
C ILE A 43 5.91 6.29 -1.55
N GLU A 44 6.17 7.03 -2.63
CA GLU A 44 7.47 7.03 -3.32
C GLU A 44 8.51 7.96 -2.70
N ARG A 45 8.11 8.96 -1.90
CA ARG A 45 9.00 10.05 -1.45
C ARG A 45 9.13 10.27 0.06
N TYR A 46 8.26 9.71 0.90
CA TYR A 46 8.30 10.02 2.33
C TYR A 46 9.02 8.95 3.17
N PRO A 47 9.86 9.35 4.13
CA PRO A 47 10.42 8.45 5.12
C PRO A 47 9.31 7.83 5.99
N LEU A 48 9.46 6.53 6.25
CA LEU A 48 8.63 5.63 7.05
C LEU A 48 8.01 6.24 8.33
N LYS A 49 8.79 7.06 9.05
CA LYS A 49 8.37 7.73 10.30
C LYS A 49 7.15 8.63 10.05
N SER A 50 7.14 9.34 8.94
CA SER A 50 6.01 10.17 8.51
C SER A 50 4.75 9.35 8.21
N ILE A 51 4.87 8.10 7.76
CA ILE A 51 3.72 7.23 7.48
C ILE A 51 3.09 6.76 8.78
N LEU A 52 3.90 6.33 9.75
CA LEU A 52 3.41 5.78 11.01
C LEU A 52 2.87 6.86 11.95
N ASP A 53 3.51 8.04 11.99
CA ASP A 53 3.09 9.17 12.80
C ASP A 53 1.72 9.72 12.35
N MET A 54 1.35 9.56 11.08
CA MET A 54 -0.01 9.86 10.59
C MET A 54 -1.11 8.95 11.14
N PHE A 55 -0.75 7.79 11.70
CA PHE A 55 -1.71 6.90 12.38
C PHE A 55 -1.71 7.12 13.89
N GLN A 56 -0.88 8.00 14.44
CA GLN A 56 -0.90 8.32 15.86
C GLN A 56 -2.02 9.32 16.14
N THR A 57 -3.00 8.85 16.90
CA THR A 57 -4.02 9.65 17.56
C THR A 57 -4.05 9.17 19.00
N GLN A 58 -3.80 10.08 19.95
CA GLN A 58 -4.25 9.88 21.31
C GLN A 58 -5.73 10.27 21.34
N PRO A 59 -6.63 9.39 21.81
CA PRO A 59 -7.96 9.82 22.15
C PRO A 59 -7.86 10.77 23.35
N ASP A 60 -8.47 11.94 23.23
CA ASP A 60 -8.59 12.88 24.35
C ASP A 60 -9.68 12.38 25.32
N GLN A 61 -9.54 12.70 26.60
CA GLN A 61 -10.38 12.12 27.67
C GLN A 61 -11.88 12.46 27.51
N GLU A 62 -12.19 13.64 26.97
CA GLU A 62 -13.56 14.06 26.62
C GLU A 62 -14.14 13.29 25.42
N GLN A 63 -13.28 12.86 24.49
CA GLN A 63 -13.68 12.11 23.30
C GLN A 63 -14.15 10.69 23.67
N GLU A 64 -13.50 10.07 24.66
CA GLU A 64 -13.91 8.76 25.21
C GLU A 64 -15.29 8.85 25.87
N ALA A 65 -15.52 9.87 26.69
CA ALA A 65 -16.81 10.09 27.35
C ALA A 65 -17.95 10.31 26.32
N MET A 66 -17.70 11.09 25.27
CA MET A 66 -18.66 11.31 24.18
C MET A 66 -18.97 10.01 23.41
N THR A 67 -17.94 9.19 23.18
CA THR A 67 -18.05 7.90 22.49
C THR A 67 -18.88 6.90 23.30
N ILE A 68 -18.69 6.84 24.62
CA ILE A 68 -19.45 5.98 25.53
C ILE A 68 -20.94 6.36 25.56
N LYS A 69 -21.25 7.67 25.57
CA LYS A 69 -22.65 8.14 25.56
C LYS A 69 -23.35 7.81 24.24
N LEU A 70 -22.68 8.06 23.12
CA LEU A 70 -23.20 7.75 21.78
C LEU A 70 -23.35 6.23 21.58
N TYR A 71 -22.44 5.43 22.15
CA TYR A 71 -22.54 3.97 22.17
C TYR A 71 -23.81 3.49 22.86
N ALA A 72 -24.12 3.97 24.06
CA ALA A 72 -25.30 3.53 24.80
C ALA A 72 -26.60 3.84 24.05
N GLU A 73 -26.67 5.03 23.47
CA GLU A 73 -27.84 5.53 22.73
C GLU A 73 -28.06 4.74 21.42
N VAL A 74 -26.99 4.54 20.65
CA VAL A 74 -27.01 3.75 19.41
C VAL A 74 -27.31 2.27 19.70
N THR A 75 -26.69 1.69 20.74
CA THR A 75 -26.93 0.29 21.09
C THR A 75 -28.39 0.05 21.47
N ASN A 76 -28.97 0.93 22.29
CA ASN A 76 -30.38 0.84 22.68
C ASN A 76 -31.32 0.95 21.48
N TYR A 77 -31.04 1.86 20.54
CA TYR A 77 -31.85 2.01 19.34
C TYR A 77 -31.80 0.75 18.46
N PHE A 78 -30.61 0.26 18.12
CA PHE A 78 -30.47 -0.87 17.19
C PHE A 78 -30.82 -2.23 17.80
N LEU A 79 -30.54 -2.45 19.08
CA LEU A 79 -30.82 -3.72 19.76
C LEU A 79 -32.20 -3.77 20.42
N GLY A 80 -32.81 -2.63 20.74
CA GLY A 80 -34.11 -2.59 21.42
C GLY A 80 -35.24 -3.28 20.64
N SER A 81 -35.10 -3.39 19.32
CA SER A 81 -36.07 -4.05 18.43
C SER A 81 -35.65 -5.43 17.92
N SER A 82 -34.44 -5.90 18.22
CA SER A 82 -33.91 -7.18 17.71
C SER A 82 -33.13 -7.91 18.81
N SER A 83 -33.82 -8.79 19.54
CA SER A 83 -33.25 -9.59 20.62
C SER A 83 -32.14 -10.55 20.17
N ASN A 84 -32.05 -10.85 18.87
CA ASN A 84 -31.05 -11.74 18.29
C ASN A 84 -29.90 -11.01 17.59
N ALA A 85 -29.91 -9.68 17.54
CA ALA A 85 -28.85 -8.90 16.90
C ALA A 85 -27.58 -8.86 17.76
N THR A 86 -26.42 -9.08 17.13
CA THR A 86 -25.12 -8.87 17.79
C THR A 86 -24.56 -7.50 17.43
N PHE A 87 -24.47 -6.61 18.41
CA PHE A 87 -23.75 -5.35 18.27
C PHE A 87 -22.28 -5.55 18.63
N ARG A 88 -21.35 -5.08 17.78
CA ARG A 88 -19.92 -5.09 18.10
C ARG A 88 -19.27 -3.77 17.73
N MET A 89 -18.88 -2.99 18.73
CA MET A 89 -17.99 -1.87 18.52
C MET A 89 -16.58 -2.39 18.22
N VAL A 90 -15.95 -1.83 17.19
CA VAL A 90 -14.59 -2.19 16.82
C VAL A 90 -13.63 -1.29 17.59
N SER A 91 -12.61 -1.89 18.21
CA SER A 91 -11.62 -1.09 18.95
C SER A 91 -10.88 -0.15 18.00
N HIS A 92 -10.35 0.93 18.54
CA HIS A 92 -9.56 1.89 17.78
C HIS A 92 -8.34 1.20 17.13
N GLU A 93 -7.73 0.24 17.84
CA GLU A 93 -6.61 -0.58 17.37
C GLU A 93 -7.03 -1.48 16.21
N GLU A 94 -8.21 -2.11 16.27
CA GLU A 94 -8.72 -2.95 15.19
C GLU A 94 -9.05 -2.10 13.96
N ALA A 95 -9.68 -0.94 14.12
CA ALA A 95 -9.95 0.01 13.04
C ALA A 95 -8.63 0.53 12.40
N ARG A 96 -7.63 0.86 13.23
CA ARG A 96 -6.29 1.28 12.77
C ARG A 96 -5.62 0.16 11.98
N ALA A 97 -5.65 -1.06 12.49
CA ALA A 97 -5.03 -2.21 11.84
C ALA A 97 -5.72 -2.58 10.51
N ILE A 98 -7.04 -2.38 10.38
CA ILE A 98 -7.76 -2.49 9.10
C ILE A 98 -7.25 -1.45 8.10
N LYS A 99 -7.07 -0.18 8.51
CA LYS A 99 -6.57 0.87 7.62
C LYS A 99 -5.12 0.60 7.19
N ILE A 100 -4.26 0.19 8.12
CA ILE A 100 -2.88 -0.23 7.83
C ILE A 100 -2.84 -1.39 6.84
N THR A 101 -3.74 -2.37 7.01
CA THR A 101 -3.88 -3.50 6.08
C THR A 101 -4.21 -3.03 4.67
N THR A 102 -5.19 -2.13 4.52
CA THR A 102 -5.54 -1.54 3.22
C THR A 102 -4.36 -0.79 2.59
N VAL A 103 -3.59 -0.05 3.39
CA VAL A 103 -2.40 0.67 2.92
C VAL A 103 -1.30 -0.31 2.48
N ALA A 104 -1.06 -1.39 3.22
CA ALA A 104 -0.10 -2.42 2.85
C ALA A 104 -0.46 -3.04 1.49
N TYR A 105 -1.74 -3.38 1.27
CA TYR A 105 -2.21 -3.91 0.00
C TYR A 105 -1.98 -2.94 -1.16
N ARG A 106 -2.39 -1.68 -1.01
CA ARG A 106 -2.18 -0.66 -2.05
C ARG A 106 -0.70 -0.49 -2.38
N THR A 107 0.14 -0.43 -1.36
CA THR A 107 1.59 -0.29 -1.50
C THR A 107 2.21 -1.48 -2.24
N MET A 108 1.78 -2.71 -1.94
CA MET A 108 2.20 -3.89 -2.67
C MET A 108 1.78 -3.84 -4.14
N THR A 109 0.56 -3.40 -4.44
CA THR A 109 0.07 -3.26 -5.83
C THR A 109 0.91 -2.27 -6.63
N VAL A 110 1.23 -1.11 -6.06
CA VAL A 110 2.10 -0.12 -6.69
C VAL A 110 3.48 -0.71 -6.98
N LEU A 111 4.06 -1.45 -6.03
CA LEU A 111 5.35 -2.11 -6.28
C LEU A 111 5.25 -3.16 -7.39
N TRP A 112 4.17 -3.93 -7.44
CA TRP A 112 3.93 -4.90 -8.51
C TRP A 112 3.92 -4.25 -9.89
N GLU A 113 3.25 -3.11 -10.04
CA GLU A 113 3.19 -2.34 -11.28
C GLU A 113 4.56 -1.81 -11.67
N ILE A 114 5.29 -1.18 -10.73
CA ILE A 114 6.65 -0.71 -10.96
C ILE A 114 7.51 -1.87 -11.49
N LEU A 115 7.53 -3.02 -10.79
CA LEU A 115 8.30 -4.20 -11.18
C LEU A 115 7.90 -4.73 -12.57
N GLY A 116 6.61 -4.68 -12.93
CA GLY A 116 6.14 -5.05 -14.26
C GLY A 116 6.69 -4.13 -15.35
N ASN A 117 6.66 -2.82 -15.12
CA ASN A 117 7.20 -1.82 -16.04
C ASN A 117 8.71 -1.98 -16.22
N ILE A 118 9.44 -2.28 -15.14
CA ILE A 118 10.88 -2.61 -15.21
C ILE A 118 11.11 -3.79 -16.13
N GLU A 119 10.40 -4.88 -15.86
CA GLU A 119 10.62 -6.16 -16.50
C GLU A 119 10.34 -6.06 -18.00
N ALA A 120 9.20 -5.45 -18.37
CA ALA A 120 8.85 -5.18 -19.76
C ALA A 120 9.93 -4.35 -20.46
N TYR A 121 10.40 -3.28 -19.82
CA TYR A 121 11.47 -2.45 -20.37
C TYR A 121 12.77 -3.24 -20.60
N THR A 122 13.21 -4.06 -19.63
CA THR A 122 14.42 -4.88 -19.76
C THR A 122 14.29 -5.92 -20.88
N ASP A 123 13.10 -6.52 -21.03
CA ASP A 123 12.86 -7.55 -22.04
C ASP A 123 12.81 -6.91 -23.45
N THR A 124 12.13 -5.77 -23.64
CA THR A 124 12.13 -5.02 -24.90
C THR A 124 13.54 -4.58 -25.29
N LYS A 125 14.31 -4.08 -24.33
CA LYS A 125 15.70 -3.66 -24.54
C LYS A 125 16.56 -4.82 -25.04
N ARG A 126 16.44 -5.99 -24.41
CA ARG A 126 17.16 -7.20 -24.80
C ARG A 126 16.80 -7.65 -26.22
N ALA A 127 15.51 -7.71 -26.54
CA ALA A 127 15.03 -8.08 -27.87
C ALA A 127 15.56 -7.14 -28.95
N ASN A 128 15.59 -5.83 -28.69
CA ASN A 128 16.14 -4.84 -29.63
C ASN A 128 17.66 -5.06 -29.87
N VAL A 129 18.43 -5.33 -28.81
CA VAL A 129 19.86 -5.65 -28.96
C VAL A 129 20.07 -6.91 -29.78
N GLU A 130 19.27 -7.96 -29.55
CA GLU A 130 19.34 -9.22 -30.29
C GLU A 130 18.96 -9.03 -31.77
N TRP A 131 17.87 -8.31 -32.04
CA TRP A 131 17.45 -7.96 -33.40
C TRP A 131 18.52 -7.14 -34.15
N LYS A 132 19.12 -6.15 -33.50
CA LYS A 132 20.23 -5.38 -34.09
C LYS A 132 21.47 -6.24 -34.36
N LYS A 133 21.78 -7.21 -33.50
CA LYS A 133 22.87 -8.18 -33.73
C LYS A 133 22.63 -9.02 -34.99
N THR A 134 21.37 -9.36 -35.29
CA THR A 134 21.02 -10.11 -36.52
C THR A 134 21.06 -9.28 -37.81
N LEU A 135 21.10 -7.94 -37.69
CA LEU A 135 21.13 -6.99 -38.81
C LEU A 135 22.53 -6.44 -39.12
N ALA A 136 23.56 -6.97 -38.46
CA ALA A 136 24.93 -6.44 -38.45
C ALA A 136 25.73 -6.64 -39.76
N ASP A 137 25.19 -6.14 -40.88
CA ASP A 137 25.98 -5.62 -42.01
C ASP A 137 25.96 -4.07 -42.06
N SER A 138 25.16 -3.37 -41.23
CA SER A 138 25.19 -1.90 -41.16
C SER A 138 25.58 -1.41 -39.76
N PHE A 139 26.89 -1.40 -39.49
CA PHE A 139 27.44 -0.65 -38.37
C PHE A 139 27.45 0.83 -38.72
N ASP A 140 26.62 1.63 -38.05
CA ASP A 140 26.96 2.95 -37.47
C ASP A 140 25.68 3.62 -36.93
N GLU A 141 25.06 3.07 -35.88
CA GLU A 141 24.04 3.82 -35.16
C GLU A 141 24.33 3.94 -33.67
N ASP A 142 24.46 5.20 -33.29
CA ASP A 142 24.57 5.83 -32.00
C ASP A 142 23.95 4.97 -30.86
N PHE A 143 24.83 4.47 -29.98
CA PHE A 143 24.47 3.78 -28.74
C PHE A 143 23.88 4.75 -27.71
N ASN A 144 22.93 5.58 -28.12
CA ASN A 144 22.13 6.46 -27.27
C ASN A 144 21.06 5.64 -26.52
N MET A 145 21.49 4.52 -25.94
CA MET A 145 20.69 3.65 -25.10
C MET A 145 20.48 4.39 -23.79
N LYS A 146 19.30 5.02 -23.63
CA LYS A 146 18.92 5.71 -22.39
C LYS A 146 19.21 4.82 -21.19
N ILE A 147 20.23 5.20 -20.42
CA ILE A 147 20.59 4.50 -19.18
C ILE A 147 19.41 4.67 -18.25
N ARG A 148 18.85 3.54 -17.80
CA ARG A 148 17.82 3.58 -16.80
C ARG A 148 18.41 4.19 -15.52
N PRO A 149 17.81 5.24 -14.94
CA PRO A 149 18.39 5.89 -13.78
C PRO A 149 18.51 4.92 -12.60
N SER A 150 19.63 4.97 -11.86
CA SER A 150 19.82 4.17 -10.63
C SER A 150 18.81 4.49 -9.51
N GLY A 151 17.95 5.51 -9.73
CA GLY A 151 16.85 5.88 -8.85
C GLY A 151 15.82 4.77 -8.67
N ASP A 152 15.61 3.91 -9.67
CA ASP A 152 14.54 2.91 -9.63
C ASP A 152 14.79 1.82 -8.58
N THR A 153 16.04 1.41 -8.38
CA THR A 153 16.39 0.44 -7.34
C THR A 153 16.22 1.01 -5.93
N LYS A 154 16.49 2.31 -5.74
CA LYS A 154 16.24 3.00 -4.46
C LYS A 154 14.75 3.06 -4.15
N VAL A 155 13.92 3.40 -5.13
CA VAL A 155 12.46 3.46 -4.98
C VAL A 155 11.90 2.09 -4.59
N ILE A 156 12.31 1.01 -5.28
CA ILE A 156 11.91 -0.37 -4.94
C ILE A 156 12.25 -0.70 -3.48
N PHE A 157 13.47 -0.38 -3.04
CA PHE A 157 13.92 -0.69 -1.68
C PHE A 157 13.13 0.09 -0.62
N CYS A 158 12.88 1.38 -0.84
CA CYS A 158 12.04 2.20 0.04
C CYS A 158 10.63 1.60 0.17
N ILE A 159 10.01 1.22 -0.95
CA ILE A 159 8.66 0.64 -0.93
C ILE A 159 8.65 -0.72 -0.19
N LEU A 160 9.64 -1.58 -0.41
CA LEU A 160 9.75 -2.84 0.33
C LEU A 160 9.89 -2.65 1.84
N GLN A 161 10.70 -1.68 2.27
CA GLN A 161 10.85 -1.34 3.69
C GLN A 161 9.53 -0.84 4.28
N ASN A 162 8.81 0.02 3.54
CA ASN A 162 7.49 0.51 3.93
C ASN A 162 6.51 -0.65 4.15
N ILE A 163 6.43 -1.58 3.21
CA ILE A 163 5.55 -2.77 3.32
C ILE A 163 5.95 -3.63 4.52
N ARG A 164 7.25 -3.89 4.72
CA ARG A 164 7.76 -4.68 5.85
C ARG A 164 7.36 -4.08 7.19
N LEU A 165 7.43 -2.75 7.34
CA LEU A 165 6.99 -2.12 8.58
C LEU A 165 5.48 -2.24 8.77
N LEU A 166 4.70 -1.93 7.74
CA LEU A 166 3.23 -1.99 7.82
C LEU A 166 2.77 -3.38 8.29
N LEU A 167 3.40 -4.43 7.78
CA LEU A 167 3.17 -5.83 8.18
C LEU A 167 3.30 -6.09 9.69
N THR A 168 4.17 -5.36 10.39
CA THR A 168 4.32 -5.50 11.86
C THR A 168 3.09 -5.01 12.63
N LYS A 169 2.28 -4.16 12.00
CA LYS A 169 1.10 -3.51 12.59
C LYS A 169 -0.23 -4.05 12.04
N VAL A 170 -0.18 -5.05 11.15
CA VAL A 170 -1.40 -5.70 10.64
C VAL A 170 -1.99 -6.66 11.69
N LEU A 171 -3.33 -6.75 11.69
CA LEU A 171 -4.10 -7.77 12.41
C LEU A 171 -3.52 -9.16 12.23
N ALA A 172 -3.40 -9.91 13.34
CA ALA A 172 -2.91 -11.28 13.33
C ALA A 172 -3.70 -12.17 12.36
N SER A 173 -5.03 -12.00 12.30
CA SER A 173 -5.94 -12.76 11.43
C SER A 173 -5.67 -12.56 9.93
N LYS A 174 -5.03 -11.45 9.52
CA LYS A 174 -4.69 -11.16 8.12
C LYS A 174 -3.19 -11.26 7.82
N ARG A 175 -2.36 -11.38 8.86
CA ARG A 175 -0.89 -11.38 8.73
C ARG A 175 -0.38 -12.50 7.82
N VAL A 176 -0.88 -13.72 7.99
CA VAL A 176 -0.42 -14.89 7.19
C VAL A 176 -0.66 -14.66 5.71
N GLU A 177 -1.87 -14.21 5.34
CA GLU A 177 -2.25 -13.93 3.95
C GLU A 177 -1.35 -12.84 3.34
N ILE A 178 -1.17 -11.72 4.04
CA ILE A 178 -0.41 -10.57 3.53
C ILE A 178 1.08 -10.91 3.47
N GLN A 179 1.59 -11.69 4.42
CA GLN A 179 2.98 -12.12 4.44
C GLN A 179 3.31 -13.09 3.30
N ALA A 180 2.37 -13.98 2.93
CA ALA A 180 2.52 -14.82 1.75
C ALA A 180 2.63 -13.98 0.46
N ARG A 181 1.77 -12.96 0.32
CA ARG A 181 1.82 -12.03 -0.82
C ARG A 181 3.12 -11.21 -0.83
N PHE A 182 3.56 -10.73 0.33
CA PHE A 182 4.83 -10.03 0.46
C PHE A 182 6.02 -10.89 0.06
N SER A 183 6.03 -12.16 0.47
CA SER A 183 7.10 -13.09 0.12
C SER A 183 7.19 -13.31 -1.39
N ARG A 184 6.04 -13.46 -2.07
CA ARG A 184 5.97 -13.53 -3.54
C ARG A 184 6.50 -12.26 -4.21
N LEU A 185 6.13 -11.10 -3.66
CA LEU A 185 6.60 -9.80 -4.15
C LEU A 185 8.12 -9.67 -4.01
N CYS A 186 8.69 -10.03 -2.85
CA CYS A 186 10.14 -10.05 -2.64
C CYS A 186 10.87 -10.98 -3.63
N ALA A 187 10.31 -12.16 -3.91
CA ALA A 187 10.88 -13.07 -4.90
C ALA A 187 10.88 -12.46 -6.30
N LYS A 188 9.78 -11.81 -6.71
CA LYS A 188 9.74 -11.08 -7.99
C LYS A 188 10.75 -9.94 -8.00
N THR A 189 10.82 -9.12 -6.95
CA THR A 189 11.79 -8.03 -6.85
C THR A 189 13.22 -8.53 -7.03
N LYS A 190 13.58 -9.63 -6.33
CA LYS A 190 14.91 -10.24 -6.46
C LYS A 190 15.21 -10.63 -7.91
N SER A 191 14.26 -11.29 -8.58
CA SER A 191 14.41 -11.67 -9.99
C SER A 191 14.66 -10.45 -10.89
N VAL A 192 13.81 -9.43 -10.77
CA VAL A 192 13.87 -8.21 -11.58
C VAL A 192 15.16 -7.43 -11.33
N VAL A 193 15.57 -7.24 -10.07
CA VAL A 193 16.81 -6.53 -9.74
C VAL A 193 18.05 -7.30 -10.22
N ASN A 194 18.02 -8.64 -10.18
CA ASN A 194 19.10 -9.45 -10.75
C ASN A 194 19.20 -9.29 -12.27
N LYS A 195 18.06 -9.26 -12.99
CA LYS A 195 18.05 -8.95 -14.44
C LYS A 195 18.67 -7.58 -14.71
N MET A 196 18.29 -6.57 -13.93
CA MET A 196 18.86 -5.21 -14.05
C MET A 196 20.37 -5.20 -13.82
N ALA A 197 20.87 -5.92 -12.81
CA ALA A 197 22.29 -5.99 -12.50
C ALA A 197 23.10 -6.65 -13.64
N VAL A 198 22.58 -7.72 -14.23
CA VAL A 198 23.18 -8.37 -15.40
C VAL A 198 23.23 -7.41 -16.59
N ASP A 199 22.13 -6.71 -16.88
CA ASP A 199 22.09 -5.75 -17.98
C ASP A 199 23.06 -4.56 -17.75
N MET A 200 23.18 -4.07 -16.52
CA MET A 200 24.17 -3.03 -16.16
C MET A 200 25.60 -3.52 -16.36
N LYS A 201 25.90 -4.75 -15.95
CA LYS A 201 27.22 -5.36 -16.15
C LYS A 201 27.56 -5.47 -17.64
N ASN A 202 26.66 -6.04 -18.44
CA ASN A 202 26.87 -6.18 -19.89
C ASN A 202 27.13 -4.82 -20.56
N GLN A 203 26.46 -3.76 -20.11
CA GLN A 203 26.71 -2.41 -20.61
C GLN A 203 28.09 -1.87 -20.22
N CYS A 204 28.54 -2.10 -18.98
CA CYS A 204 29.89 -1.73 -18.55
C CYS A 204 30.94 -2.45 -19.40
N ASP A 205 30.78 -3.76 -19.61
CA ASP A 205 31.71 -4.57 -20.40
C ASP A 205 31.78 -4.07 -21.86
N MET A 206 30.64 -3.75 -22.48
CA MET A 206 30.59 -3.16 -23.83
C MET A 206 31.31 -1.81 -23.91
N LYS A 207 31.09 -0.92 -22.93
CA LYS A 207 31.78 0.38 -22.89
C LYS A 207 33.28 0.19 -22.74
N GLN A 208 33.71 -0.70 -21.85
CA GLN A 208 35.13 -0.98 -21.65
C GLN A 208 35.81 -1.46 -22.93
N HIS A 209 35.15 -2.35 -23.69
CA HIS A 209 35.65 -2.83 -24.98
C HIS A 209 35.76 -1.71 -26.03
N ILE A 210 34.78 -0.81 -26.10
CA ILE A 210 34.83 0.33 -27.03
C ILE A 210 36.03 1.23 -26.67
N PHE A 211 36.17 1.60 -25.39
CA PHE A 211 37.24 2.51 -24.97
C PHE A 211 38.63 1.87 -25.01
N SER A 212 38.79 0.56 -24.81
CA SER A 212 40.09 -0.09 -24.94
C SER A 212 40.65 0.00 -26.36
N GLY A 213 39.80 0.05 -27.39
CA GLY A 213 40.24 0.21 -28.78
C GLY A 213 40.72 1.61 -29.17
N TYR A 214 40.57 2.61 -28.29
CA TYR A 214 41.00 4.00 -28.53
C TYR A 214 42.27 4.38 -27.74
N VAL A 215 42.76 3.51 -26.86
CA VAL A 215 43.89 3.80 -25.95
C VAL A 215 45.17 3.07 -26.35
N ASP A 216 45.13 2.26 -27.41
CA ASP A 216 46.30 1.69 -28.11
C ASP A 216 46.67 2.55 -29.34
#